data_AF-A0A4P9ZWE4-F1
#
_entry.id   AF-A0A4P9ZWE4-F1
#
_cell.length_a   1.000
_cell.length_b   1.000
_cell.length_c   1.000
_cell.angle_alpha   90.00
_cell.angle_beta   90.00
_cell.angle_gamma   90.00
#
_symmetry.space_group_name_H-M   'P 1'
#
loop_
_entity.id
_entity.type
_entity.pdbx_description
1 polymer ?
#
loop_
_entity_poly.entity_id
_entity_poly.type
_entity_poly.pdbx_seq_one_letter_code
_entity_poly.pdbx_strand_id
1 'polypeptide(L)'
;QLKKAVPVPCTKSDAYPECTVPETAVGLLNDSFKEYNVNSAGQQAALIAIMNFESSGFAYKTNLNPDNHGQGTYSQMQYPAIEGYVLSVPALKTKYDSLTKTVTDENTLKDEVLKLAIADQYVFGAAAWYLKKSGKCDESVWSALDKGDDAGFTKYIQCV
;
A
#
# COMPACT_ATOMS: atom_id res chain seq x y z
N GLN A 1 -16.93 1.08 11.07
CA GLN A 1 -16.60 -0.29 11.47
C GLN A 1 -15.08 -0.52 11.62
N LEU A 2 -14.22 0.25 10.95
CA LEU A 2 -12.75 0.13 11.02
C LEU A 2 -12.09 0.49 12.37
N LYS A 3 -12.75 1.28 13.25
CA LYS A 3 -12.16 1.74 14.53
C LYS A 3 -11.81 0.61 15.52
N LYS A 4 -12.28 -0.63 15.30
CA LYS A 4 -12.00 -1.80 16.16
C LYS A 4 -10.94 -2.74 15.59
N ALA A 5 -10.46 -2.51 14.37
CA ALA A 5 -9.56 -3.43 13.66
C ALA A 5 -8.06 -3.11 13.85
N VAL A 6 -7.73 -2.00 14.52
CA VAL A 6 -6.33 -1.59 14.79
C VAL A 6 -6.01 -1.93 16.25
N PRO A 7 -5.23 -2.99 16.54
CA PRO A 7 -5.07 -3.52 17.91
C PRO A 7 -4.34 -2.55 18.84
N VAL A 8 -3.48 -1.68 18.31
CA VAL A 8 -2.86 -0.55 19.00
C VAL A 8 -2.71 0.58 17.96
N PRO A 9 -3.29 1.77 18.18
CA PRO A 9 -3.10 2.89 17.28
C PRO A 9 -1.62 3.28 17.25
N CYS A 10 -1.01 3.27 16.06
CA CYS A 10 0.37 3.69 15.91
C CYS A 10 0.47 5.18 16.29
N THR A 11 1.42 5.49 17.16
CA THR A 11 1.58 6.83 17.76
C THR A 11 2.82 7.47 17.17
N LYS A 12 2.63 8.57 16.44
CA LYS A 12 3.74 9.31 15.83
C LYS A 12 4.70 9.80 16.91
N SER A 13 5.96 9.44 16.77
CA SER A 13 7.05 9.76 17.69
C SER A 13 8.37 9.75 16.93
N ASP A 14 9.48 10.14 17.58
CA ASP A 14 10.81 10.07 16.96
C ASP A 14 11.20 8.63 16.58
N ALA A 15 10.70 7.64 17.33
CA ALA A 15 10.90 6.21 17.02
C ALA A 15 10.02 5.72 15.85
N TYR A 16 8.90 6.41 15.57
CA TYR A 16 7.95 6.06 14.51
C TYR A 16 7.53 7.31 13.72
N PRO A 17 8.46 7.91 12.93
CA PRO A 17 8.19 9.17 12.24
C PRO A 17 7.19 9.03 11.09
N GLU A 18 7.09 7.83 10.51
CA GLU A 18 6.21 7.50 9.39
C GLU A 18 4.80 7.09 9.82
N CYS A 19 4.53 7.01 11.13
CA CYS A 19 3.23 6.71 11.67
C CYS A 19 2.15 7.68 11.14
N THR A 20 1.07 7.12 10.60
CA THR A 20 -0.15 7.88 10.28
C THR A 20 -1.15 7.71 11.42
N VAL A 21 -1.59 8.81 12.01
CA VAL A 21 -2.59 8.76 13.08
C VAL A 21 -3.89 8.10 12.60
N PRO A 22 -4.60 7.34 13.46
CA PRO A 22 -5.73 6.51 13.04
C PRO A 22 -6.83 7.25 12.30
N GLU A 23 -7.15 8.49 12.69
CA GLU A 23 -8.20 9.29 12.06
C GLU A 23 -7.86 9.60 10.60
N THR A 24 -6.63 10.02 10.34
CA THR A 24 -6.11 10.27 9.00
C THR A 24 -6.04 8.96 8.19
N ALA A 25 -5.54 7.88 8.81
CA ALA A 25 -5.44 6.58 8.15
C ALA A 25 -6.80 6.06 7.70
N VAL A 26 -7.83 6.17 8.53
CA VAL A 26 -9.19 5.71 8.20
C VAL A 26 -9.79 6.51 7.04
N GLY A 27 -9.58 7.82 7.00
CA GLY A 27 -10.03 8.66 5.87
C GLY A 27 -9.40 8.19 4.55
N LEU A 28 -8.07 8.11 4.53
CA LEU A 28 -7.30 7.73 3.34
C LEU A 28 -7.55 6.28 2.89
N LEU A 29 -7.78 5.36 3.84
CA LEU A 29 -8.19 3.98 3.53
C LEU A 29 -9.54 3.95 2.82
N ASN A 30 -10.53 4.71 3.30
CA ASN A 30 -11.84 4.76 2.66
C ASN A 30 -11.75 5.36 1.24
N ASP A 31 -10.92 6.39 1.05
CA ASP A 31 -10.69 6.98 -0.27
C ASP A 31 -10.05 5.96 -1.21
N SER A 32 -9.04 5.22 -0.75
CA SER A 32 -8.42 4.11 -1.49
C SER A 32 -9.44 3.03 -1.86
N PHE A 33 -10.26 2.58 -0.90
CA PHE A 33 -11.27 1.55 -1.16
C PHE A 33 -12.29 2.00 -2.21
N LYS A 34 -12.71 3.27 -2.16
CA LYS A 34 -13.61 3.84 -3.16
C LYS A 34 -12.95 3.89 -4.54
N GLU A 35 -11.71 4.37 -4.64
CA GLU A 35 -10.97 4.47 -5.90
C GLU A 35 -10.83 3.11 -6.60
N TYR A 36 -10.51 2.06 -5.83
CA TYR A 36 -10.23 0.72 -6.38
C TYR A 36 -11.42 -0.25 -6.36
N ASN A 37 -12.61 0.20 -5.97
CA ASN A 37 -13.82 -0.63 -5.83
C ASN A 37 -13.63 -1.81 -4.87
N VAL A 38 -13.06 -1.56 -3.70
CA VAL A 38 -12.90 -2.51 -2.58
C VAL A 38 -14.11 -2.39 -1.65
N ASN A 39 -15.17 -3.11 -1.97
CA ASN A 39 -16.49 -2.85 -1.39
C ASN A 39 -16.88 -3.81 -0.25
N SER A 40 -16.37 -5.05 -0.24
CA SER A 40 -16.76 -6.03 0.77
C SER A 40 -15.90 -5.93 2.02
N ALA A 41 -16.50 -6.29 3.16
CA ALA A 41 -15.79 -6.32 4.43
C ALA A 41 -14.58 -7.28 4.40
N GLY A 42 -14.70 -8.40 3.69
CA GLY A 42 -13.60 -9.36 3.56
C GLY A 42 -12.43 -8.84 2.72
N GLN A 43 -12.69 -8.15 1.61
CA GLN A 43 -11.62 -7.48 0.85
C GLN A 43 -10.94 -6.38 1.68
N GLN A 44 -11.72 -5.54 2.36
CA GLN A 44 -11.18 -4.47 3.21
C GLN A 44 -10.35 -5.03 4.37
N ALA A 45 -10.84 -6.08 5.03
CA ALA A 45 -10.14 -6.75 6.12
C ALA A 45 -8.82 -7.36 5.64
N ALA A 46 -8.80 -8.01 4.47
CA ALA A 46 -7.57 -8.60 3.92
C ALA A 46 -6.49 -7.56 3.61
N LEU A 47 -6.89 -6.43 3.00
CA LEU A 47 -5.97 -5.32 2.72
C LEU A 47 -5.42 -4.71 4.02
N ILE A 48 -6.28 -4.49 5.02
CA ILE A 48 -5.84 -3.97 6.32
C ILE A 48 -4.93 -4.97 7.03
N ALA A 49 -5.23 -6.26 6.96
CA ALA A 49 -4.44 -7.31 7.59
C ALA A 49 -3.02 -7.36 7.00
N ILE A 50 -2.88 -7.38 5.67
CA ILE A 50 -1.54 -7.40 5.05
C ILE A 50 -0.77 -6.12 5.37
N MET A 51 -1.45 -4.97 5.33
CA MET A 51 -0.82 -3.69 5.65
C MET A 51 -0.34 -3.67 7.10
N ASN A 52 -1.19 -4.10 8.03
CA ASN A 52 -0.85 -4.17 9.45
C ASN A 52 0.34 -5.12 9.71
N PHE A 53 0.37 -6.27 9.04
CA PHE A 53 1.43 -7.26 9.20
C PHE A 53 2.77 -6.75 8.68
N GLU A 54 2.83 -6.33 7.41
CA GLU A 54 4.07 -5.95 6.74
C GLU A 54 4.68 -4.64 7.27
N SER A 55 3.85 -3.71 7.75
CA SER A 55 4.31 -2.40 8.23
C SER A 55 4.53 -2.29 9.74
N SER A 56 4.54 -3.42 10.46
CA SER A 56 4.62 -3.42 11.93
C SER A 56 3.53 -2.56 12.58
N GLY A 57 2.27 -2.77 12.17
CA GLY A 57 1.12 -2.04 12.72
C GLY A 57 1.02 -0.59 12.22
N PHE A 58 1.25 -0.35 10.93
CA PHE A 58 1.25 0.97 10.30
C PHE A 58 2.36 1.91 10.78
N ALA A 59 3.42 1.36 11.37
CA ALA A 59 4.58 2.11 11.82
C ALA A 59 5.44 2.60 10.65
N TYR A 60 5.53 1.81 9.57
CA TYR A 60 6.43 2.06 8.45
C TYR A 60 5.74 2.02 7.09
N LYS A 61 5.94 3.08 6.31
CA LYS A 61 5.57 3.19 4.90
C LYS A 61 6.74 2.78 3.99
N THR A 62 7.96 2.85 4.50
CA THR A 62 9.22 2.54 3.81
C THR A 62 9.87 1.31 4.44
N ASN A 63 10.55 0.48 3.65
CA ASN A 63 11.42 -0.55 4.22
C ASN A 63 12.70 0.11 4.78
N LEU A 64 13.08 -0.22 6.02
CA LEU A 64 14.27 0.34 6.66
C LEU A 64 15.58 -0.38 6.27
N ASN A 65 15.51 -1.52 5.59
CA ASN A 65 16.70 -2.20 5.09
C ASN A 65 17.29 -1.41 3.92
N PRO A 66 18.54 -0.91 4.01
CA PRO A 66 19.17 -0.11 2.96
C PRO A 66 19.33 -0.87 1.64
N ASP A 67 19.34 -2.20 1.64
CA ASP A 67 19.46 -2.99 0.40
C ASP A 67 18.14 -3.04 -0.41
N ASN A 68 17.01 -2.64 0.20
CA ASN A 68 15.67 -2.74 -0.37
C ASN A 68 15.14 -1.39 -0.90
N HIS A 69 15.95 -0.72 -1.73
CA HIS A 69 15.60 0.59 -2.29
C HIS A 69 14.25 0.59 -3.02
N GLY A 70 13.45 1.63 -2.74
CA GLY A 70 12.11 1.80 -3.30
C GLY A 70 11.06 0.78 -2.85
N GLN A 71 11.38 -0.12 -1.91
CA GLN A 71 10.38 -0.97 -1.28
C GLN A 71 9.58 -0.15 -0.26
N GLY A 72 8.28 -0.05 -0.46
CA GLY A 72 7.44 0.62 0.53
C GLY A 72 6.05 1.05 0.10
N THR A 73 5.11 0.67 0.93
CA THR A 73 3.90 1.37 1.37
C THR A 73 3.47 0.52 2.57
N TYR A 74 2.23 0.60 3.05
CA TYR A 74 1.88 -0.21 4.21
C TYR A 74 1.92 -1.74 3.96
N SER A 75 1.79 -2.20 2.71
CA SER A 75 1.96 -3.61 2.34
C SER A 75 3.37 -3.98 1.86
N GLN A 76 4.37 -3.11 2.07
CA GLN A 76 5.80 -3.35 1.79
C GLN A 76 6.10 -3.96 0.41
N MET A 77 5.41 -3.50 -0.63
CA MET A 77 5.61 -4.01 -1.99
C MET A 77 7.02 -3.70 -2.52
N GLN A 78 7.58 -4.64 -3.27
CA GLN A 78 8.86 -4.48 -3.96
C GLN A 78 8.81 -3.37 -5.02
N TYR A 79 9.97 -2.78 -5.33
CA TYR A 79 10.07 -1.64 -6.23
C TYR A 79 9.31 -1.78 -7.56
N PRO A 80 9.34 -2.92 -8.31
CA PRO A 80 8.60 -3.02 -9.57
C PRO A 80 7.09 -2.81 -9.41
N ALA A 81 6.52 -3.21 -8.27
CA ALA A 81 5.11 -2.98 -7.98
C ALA A 81 4.83 -1.52 -7.58
N ILE A 82 5.74 -0.89 -6.83
CA ILE A 82 5.65 0.54 -6.50
C ILE A 82 5.75 1.40 -7.76
N GLU A 83 6.69 1.11 -8.65
CA GLU A 83 6.81 1.76 -9.94
C GLU A 83 5.52 1.57 -10.76
N GLY A 84 5.01 0.35 -10.86
CA GLY A 84 3.76 0.07 -11.56
C GLY A 84 2.57 0.87 -10.99
N TYR A 85 2.49 0.99 -9.67
CA TYR A 85 1.48 1.81 -9.01
C TYR A 85 1.63 3.30 -9.36
N VAL A 86 2.84 3.85 -9.24
CA VAL A 86 3.16 5.25 -9.58
C VAL A 86 2.82 5.57 -11.04
N LEU A 87 3.17 4.68 -11.97
CA LEU A 87 2.88 4.84 -13.39
C LEU A 87 1.39 4.76 -13.72
N SER A 88 0.60 4.03 -12.91
CA SER A 88 -0.84 3.89 -13.12
C SER A 88 -1.66 5.12 -12.71
N VAL A 89 -1.09 6.00 -11.86
CA VAL A 89 -1.74 7.22 -11.38
C VAL A 89 -1.25 8.42 -12.20
N PRO A 90 -2.08 9.06 -13.03
CA PRO A 90 -1.61 10.09 -13.98
C PRO A 90 -0.81 11.24 -13.34
N ALA A 91 -1.23 11.70 -12.16
CA ALA A 91 -0.54 12.76 -11.42
C ALA A 91 0.84 12.32 -10.90
N LEU A 92 1.00 11.04 -10.54
CA LEU A 92 2.29 10.49 -10.11
C LEU A 92 3.19 10.18 -11.30
N LYS A 93 2.63 9.63 -12.39
CA LYS A 93 3.35 9.38 -13.64
C LYS A 93 4.06 10.63 -14.15
N THR A 94 3.39 11.79 -14.12
CA THR A 94 4.00 13.06 -14.55
C THR A 94 5.24 13.41 -13.72
N LYS A 95 5.21 13.14 -12.41
CA LYS A 95 6.35 13.36 -11.51
C LYS A 95 7.45 12.33 -11.76
N TYR A 96 7.09 11.06 -11.96
CA TYR A 96 8.02 10.00 -12.35
C TYR A 96 8.79 10.38 -13.62
N ASP A 97 8.09 10.79 -14.68
CA ASP A 97 8.71 11.19 -15.96
C ASP A 97 9.66 12.39 -15.82
N SER A 98 9.51 13.19 -14.76
CA SER A 98 10.41 14.29 -14.43
C SER A 98 11.63 13.80 -13.64
N LEU A 99 11.42 12.91 -12.66
CA LEU A 99 12.49 12.31 -11.86
C LEU A 99 13.49 11.53 -12.72
N THR A 100 13.03 10.72 -13.68
CA THR A 100 13.90 9.90 -14.53
C THR A 100 14.82 10.71 -15.44
N LYS A 101 14.56 12.01 -15.61
CA LYS A 101 15.42 12.93 -16.38
C LYS A 101 16.53 13.55 -15.53
N THR A 102 16.34 13.61 -14.21
CA THR A 102 17.23 14.33 -13.29
C THR A 102 18.01 13.40 -12.38
N VAL A 103 17.46 12.22 -12.06
CA VAL A 103 18.08 11.24 -11.16
C VAL A 103 18.65 10.11 -12.02
N THR A 104 19.98 10.00 -12.01
CA THR A 104 20.72 9.00 -12.81
C THR A 104 21.17 7.80 -11.99
N ASP A 105 21.28 7.94 -10.67
CA ASP A 105 21.57 6.83 -9.77
C ASP A 105 20.32 5.97 -9.55
N GLU A 106 20.44 4.66 -9.77
CA GLU A 106 19.31 3.74 -9.77
C GLU A 106 18.66 3.64 -8.38
N ASN A 107 19.46 3.53 -7.32
CA ASN A 107 18.96 3.39 -5.96
C ASN A 107 18.28 4.67 -5.49
N THR A 108 18.88 5.82 -5.79
CA THR A 108 18.27 7.13 -5.54
C THR A 108 16.95 7.27 -6.30
N LEU A 109 16.89 6.84 -7.57
CA LEU A 109 15.65 6.88 -8.35
C LEU A 109 14.55 6.03 -7.70
N LYS A 110 14.88 4.81 -7.24
CA LYS A 110 13.93 3.93 -6.55
C LYS A 110 13.34 4.59 -5.31
N ASP A 111 14.18 5.20 -4.49
CA ASP A 111 13.77 5.88 -3.27
C ASP A 111 12.93 7.14 -3.55
N GLU A 112 13.28 7.91 -4.59
CA GLU A 112 12.49 9.08 -5.02
C GLU A 112 11.13 8.68 -5.60
N VAL A 113 11.05 7.57 -6.33
CA VAL A 113 9.78 7.01 -6.82
C VAL A 113 8.90 6.56 -5.65
N LEU A 114 9.49 5.92 -4.63
CA LEU A 114 8.75 5.57 -3.40
C LEU A 114 8.20 6.80 -2.69
N LYS A 115 8.97 7.91 -2.60
CA LYS A 115 8.49 9.18 -2.02
C LYS A 115 7.22 9.70 -2.68
N LEU A 116 7.03 9.44 -3.98
CA LEU A 116 5.78 9.77 -4.68
C LEU A 116 4.60 8.94 -4.17
N ALA A 117 4.80 7.64 -3.95
CA ALA A 117 3.76 6.70 -3.54
C ALA A 117 3.35 6.85 -2.06
N ILE A 118 4.25 7.28 -1.17
CA ILE A 118 3.97 7.43 0.27
C ILE A 118 3.33 8.77 0.66
N ALA A 119 3.12 9.68 -0.30
CA ALA A 119 2.36 10.91 -0.06
C ALA A 119 0.92 10.58 0.34
N ASP A 120 0.34 11.37 1.25
CA ASP A 120 -0.87 11.00 2.01
C ASP A 120 -2.02 10.47 1.14
N GLN A 121 -2.41 11.16 0.06
CA GLN A 121 -3.53 10.71 -0.78
C GLN A 121 -3.26 9.42 -1.58
N TYR A 122 -2.01 8.93 -1.62
CA TYR A 122 -1.60 7.76 -2.39
C TYR A 122 -1.15 6.58 -1.52
N VAL A 123 -0.78 6.82 -0.26
CA VAL A 123 -0.09 5.83 0.59
C VAL A 123 -0.88 4.53 0.82
N PHE A 124 -2.21 4.62 0.91
CA PHE A 124 -3.08 3.45 1.08
C PHE A 124 -3.62 2.90 -0.24
N GLY A 125 -3.39 3.59 -1.37
CA GLY A 125 -3.83 3.15 -2.69
C GLY A 125 -3.04 1.96 -3.21
N ALA A 126 -1.77 1.83 -2.80
CA ALA A 126 -0.85 0.83 -3.31
C ALA A 126 -1.34 -0.62 -3.11
N ALA A 127 -1.78 -0.99 -1.90
CA ALA A 127 -2.29 -2.34 -1.61
C ALA A 127 -3.59 -2.65 -2.38
N ALA A 128 -4.51 -1.67 -2.46
CA ALA A 128 -5.77 -1.82 -3.18
C ALA A 128 -5.55 -1.90 -4.70
N TRP A 129 -4.64 -1.09 -5.24
CA TRP A 129 -4.18 -1.18 -6.62
C TRP A 129 -3.57 -2.55 -6.92
N TYR A 130 -2.73 -3.07 -6.02
CA TYR A 130 -2.10 -4.37 -6.23
C TYR A 130 -3.14 -5.47 -6.35
N LEU A 131 -4.12 -5.48 -5.44
CA LEU A 131 -5.24 -6.41 -5.50
C LEU A 131 -6.05 -6.26 -6.79
N LYS A 132 -6.37 -5.04 -7.22
CA LYS A 132 -7.43 -4.81 -8.24
C LYS A 132 -6.92 -4.54 -9.66
N LYS A 133 -5.67 -4.12 -9.82
CA LYS A 133 -5.16 -3.49 -11.06
C LYS A 133 -3.76 -3.92 -11.47
N SER A 134 -2.94 -4.50 -10.59
CA SER A 134 -1.57 -4.94 -10.95
C SER A 134 -1.52 -6.07 -11.98
N GLY A 135 -2.60 -6.83 -12.13
CA GLY A 135 -2.63 -8.07 -12.90
C GLY A 135 -2.00 -9.27 -12.19
N LYS A 136 -1.53 -9.11 -10.94
CA LYS A 136 -1.01 -10.21 -10.11
C LYS A 136 -2.12 -11.02 -9.47
N CYS A 137 -3.19 -10.35 -9.03
CA CYS A 137 -4.40 -11.00 -8.55
C CYS A 137 -5.44 -10.98 -9.66
N ASP A 138 -6.02 -12.14 -9.93
CA ASP A 138 -7.16 -12.25 -10.82
C ASP A 138 -8.48 -12.02 -10.08
N GLU A 139 -9.57 -11.95 -10.84
CA GLU A 139 -10.91 -11.72 -10.29
C GLU A 139 -11.35 -12.78 -9.28
N SER A 140 -10.89 -14.01 -9.48
CA SER A 140 -11.25 -15.11 -8.60
C SER A 140 -10.62 -14.98 -7.20
N VAL A 141 -9.58 -14.15 -7.02
CA VAL A 141 -9.00 -13.81 -5.71
C VAL A 141 -9.94 -12.86 -4.96
N TRP A 142 -10.28 -11.71 -5.55
CA TRP A 142 -11.11 -10.74 -4.84
C TRP A 142 -12.57 -11.17 -4.70
N SER A 143 -13.10 -12.02 -5.59
CA SER A 143 -14.39 -12.68 -5.38
C SER A 143 -14.36 -13.71 -4.24
N ALA A 144 -13.21 -14.34 -3.98
CA ALA A 144 -13.07 -15.23 -2.83
C ALA A 144 -13.03 -14.43 -1.53
N LEU A 145 -12.35 -13.28 -1.52
CA LEU A 145 -12.34 -12.35 -0.39
C LEU A 145 -13.72 -11.82 -0.03
N ASP A 146 -14.67 -11.72 -0.97
CA ASP A 146 -16.05 -11.28 -0.68
C ASP A 146 -16.77 -12.14 0.36
N LYS A 147 -16.36 -13.41 0.51
CA LYS A 147 -16.91 -14.32 1.51
C LYS A 147 -16.47 -13.99 2.94
N GLY A 148 -15.34 -13.28 3.09
CA GLY A 148 -14.78 -12.93 4.40
C GLY A 148 -14.35 -14.14 5.24
N ASP A 149 -13.88 -15.20 4.58
CA ASP A 149 -13.41 -16.43 5.23
C ASP A 149 -11.90 -16.69 4.99
N ASP A 150 -11.35 -17.64 5.74
CA ASP A 150 -9.93 -18.00 5.68
C ASP A 150 -9.52 -18.55 4.30
N ALA A 151 -10.44 -19.17 3.57
CA ALA A 151 -10.16 -19.70 2.24
C ALA A 151 -9.92 -18.56 1.24
N GLY A 152 -10.74 -17.51 1.30
CA GLY A 152 -10.53 -16.28 0.54
C GLY A 152 -9.23 -15.60 0.90
N PHE A 153 -8.92 -15.48 2.20
CA PHE A 153 -7.68 -14.86 2.65
C PHE A 153 -6.44 -15.68 2.24
N THR A 154 -6.47 -17.00 2.36
CA THR A 154 -5.38 -17.89 1.93
C THR A 154 -5.09 -17.72 0.44
N LYS A 155 -6.14 -17.65 -0.38
CA LYS A 155 -6.00 -17.41 -1.82
C LYS A 155 -5.40 -16.03 -2.12
N TYR A 156 -5.77 -15.02 -1.33
CA TYR A 156 -5.18 -13.71 -1.43
C TYR A 156 -3.67 -13.74 -1.14
N ILE A 157 -3.24 -14.36 -0.04
CA ILE A 157 -1.81 -14.45 0.30
C ILE A 157 -0.97 -15.13 -0.79
N GLN A 158 -1.51 -16.09 -1.54
CA GLN A 158 -0.81 -16.73 -2.66
C GLN A 158 -0.58 -15.80 -3.87
N CYS A 159 -1.30 -14.67 -3.92
CA CYS A 159 -1.15 -13.66 -4.97
C CYS A 159 -0.13 -12.56 -4.62
N VAL A 160 0.08 -12.30 -3.32
CA VAL A 160 0.86 -11.15 -2.84
C VAL A 160 2.34 -11.47 -2.80
#